data_AF-A0A5C5VYE2-F1
#
_entry.id   AF-A0A5C5VYE2-F1
#
_cell.length_a   1.000
_cell.length_b   1.000
_cell.length_c   1.000
_cell.angle_alpha   90.00
_cell.angle_beta   90.00
_cell.angle_gamma   90.00
#
_symmetry.space_group_name_H-M   'P 1'
#
loop_
_entity.id
_entity.type
_entity.pdbx_description
1 polymer ?
#
loop_
_entity_poly.entity_id
_entity_poly.type
_entity_poly.pdbx_seq_one_letter_code
_entity_poly.pdbx_strand_id
1 'polypeptide(L)'
;MLLRTATAIAFVFTGLFAATSSEAALINTIIGNFDIAFDGATGELTDFNRPLGGNLNPAEARTFSSFEVEVGGSTAAMLMNPPDALFGDLLIGNLGSELSTGALVSNAGGTGNPTAFGFDFFTATGHKLQIGIADINYVLVTTPIASLNFFNWFAEGKVVGQSLPNGIEYAEDVLVSFTATEVMVINGQNGIRSLVASGAMTITGEMAIPEPTSLALVASTLLAGVTTRRRV
;
A
#
# COMPACT_ATOMS: atom_id res chain seq x y z
N MET A 1 72.54 24.94 4.35
CA MET A 1 72.02 23.58 4.04
C MET A 1 70.83 23.34 4.95
N LEU A 2 69.68 23.01 4.35
CA LEU A 2 68.33 23.24 4.86
C LEU A 2 67.96 22.46 6.13
N LEU A 3 67.42 23.20 7.09
CA LEU A 3 66.55 22.75 8.18
C LEU A 3 65.24 22.22 7.56
N ARG A 4 64.81 20.99 7.88
CA ARG A 4 63.45 20.52 7.59
C ARG A 4 62.81 19.94 8.85
N THR A 5 61.96 20.77 9.44
CA THR A 5 60.83 20.42 10.28
C THR A 5 59.80 19.60 9.50
N ALA A 6 59.21 18.59 10.13
CA ALA A 6 57.87 18.12 9.76
C ALA A 6 57.24 17.43 10.98
N THR A 7 56.38 18.18 11.65
CA THR A 7 55.50 17.75 12.74
C THR A 7 54.10 17.51 12.17
N ALA A 8 53.50 16.38 12.55
CA ALA A 8 52.07 16.06 12.58
C ALA A 8 51.34 16.00 11.20
N ILE A 9 50.25 15.25 11.01
CA ILE A 9 49.16 14.88 11.90
C ILE A 9 48.63 13.51 11.42
N ALA A 10 48.63 12.49 12.29
CA ALA A 10 47.82 11.31 12.10
C ALA A 10 46.38 11.67 12.48
N PHE A 11 45.55 12.05 11.49
CA PHE A 11 44.12 12.23 11.72
C PHE A 11 43.49 10.85 11.82
N VAL A 12 43.12 10.52 13.05
CA VAL A 12 42.34 9.36 13.45
C VAL A 12 41.04 9.32 12.65
N PHE A 13 40.91 8.34 11.77
CA PHE A 13 39.69 8.02 11.04
C PHE A 13 38.84 7.05 11.91
N THR A 14 38.39 7.49 13.08
CA THR A 14 37.24 6.86 13.76
C THR A 14 35.96 7.51 13.26
N GLY A 15 35.68 7.31 11.97
CA GLY A 15 34.31 7.34 11.47
C GLY A 15 33.67 6.03 11.88
N LEU A 16 33.34 5.91 13.17
CA LEU A 16 32.51 4.83 13.70
C LEU A 16 31.20 4.91 12.90
N PHE A 17 31.02 4.00 11.96
CA PHE A 17 29.71 3.69 11.41
C PHE A 17 28.89 3.18 12.59
N ALA A 18 28.24 4.09 13.30
CA ALA A 18 27.10 3.75 14.13
C ALA A 18 26.03 3.29 13.14
N ALA A 19 26.09 2.02 12.74
CA ALA A 19 24.94 1.29 12.25
C ALA A 19 23.98 1.20 13.43
N THR A 20 23.29 2.31 13.72
CA THR A 20 22.05 2.26 14.46
C THR A 20 21.14 1.44 13.58
N SER A 21 20.87 0.19 13.97
CA SER A 21 19.78 -0.58 13.41
C SER A 21 18.51 0.22 13.64
N SER A 22 18.13 1.03 12.65
CA SER A 22 16.82 1.64 12.58
C SER A 22 15.88 0.49 12.31
N GLU A 23 15.12 0.08 13.33
CA GLU A 23 13.96 -0.77 13.12
C GLU A 23 13.05 0.01 12.15
N ALA A 24 12.79 -0.56 10.96
CA ALA A 24 11.93 0.08 9.99
C ALA A 24 10.54 0.22 10.62
N ALA A 25 10.10 1.46 10.83
CA ALA A 25 8.79 1.69 11.42
C ALA A 25 7.72 1.13 10.48
N LEU A 26 6.77 0.37 11.01
CA LEU A 26 5.62 -0.09 10.21
C LEU A 26 4.69 1.09 9.93
N ILE A 27 4.22 1.17 8.69
CA ILE A 27 3.15 2.06 8.27
C ILE A 27 1.87 1.22 8.17
N ASN A 28 0.79 1.72 8.76
CA ASN A 28 -0.55 1.20 8.56
C ASN A 28 -1.42 2.29 7.95
N THR A 29 -2.01 2.03 6.80
CA THR A 29 -3.07 2.85 6.23
C THR A 29 -4.41 2.18 6.45
N ILE A 30 -5.37 2.90 7.02
CA ILE A 30 -6.72 2.43 7.30
C ILE A 30 -7.70 3.26 6.48
N ILE A 31 -8.49 2.58 5.66
CA ILE A 31 -9.49 3.17 4.77
C ILE A 31 -10.86 2.72 5.24
N GLY A 32 -11.66 3.68 5.71
CA GLY A 32 -12.98 3.41 6.27
C GLY A 32 -14.11 3.62 5.26
N ASN A 33 -15.12 2.76 5.36
CA ASN A 33 -16.33 2.79 4.52
C ASN A 33 -16.01 2.67 3.04
N PHE A 34 -15.21 1.65 2.70
CA PHE A 34 -14.87 1.31 1.32
C PHE A 34 -15.86 0.26 0.79
N ASP A 35 -16.54 0.60 -0.30
CA ASP A 35 -17.58 -0.23 -0.88
C ASP A 35 -17.03 -1.07 -2.04
N ILE A 36 -17.24 -2.39 -1.98
CA ILE A 36 -16.82 -3.32 -3.03
C ILE A 36 -17.99 -4.15 -3.56
N ALA A 37 -17.85 -4.61 -4.80
CA ALA A 37 -18.81 -5.45 -5.49
C ALA A 37 -18.11 -6.60 -6.21
N PHE A 38 -18.66 -7.81 -6.09
CA PHE A 38 -18.31 -8.93 -6.95
C PHE A 38 -19.40 -9.15 -7.99
N ASP A 39 -19.00 -9.37 -9.23
CA ASP A 39 -19.88 -9.76 -10.33
C ASP A 39 -19.39 -11.06 -10.98
N GLY A 40 -20.13 -12.14 -10.77
CA GLY A 40 -19.85 -13.46 -11.35
C GLY A 40 -20.03 -13.54 -12.87
N ALA A 41 -20.67 -12.57 -13.53
CA ALA A 41 -20.71 -12.53 -14.99
C ALA A 41 -19.33 -12.18 -15.57
N THR A 42 -18.56 -11.38 -14.85
CA THR A 42 -17.21 -10.95 -15.24
C THR A 42 -16.11 -11.66 -14.46
N GLY A 43 -16.43 -12.18 -13.28
CA GLY A 43 -15.49 -12.81 -12.36
C GLY A 43 -14.54 -11.79 -11.72
N GLU A 44 -15.05 -10.58 -11.48
CA GLU A 44 -14.27 -9.43 -11.01
C GLU A 44 -14.84 -8.89 -9.70
N LEU A 45 -13.95 -8.50 -8.80
CA LEU A 45 -14.23 -7.72 -7.59
C LEU A 45 -13.73 -6.30 -7.81
N THR A 46 -14.63 -5.31 -7.74
CA THR A 46 -14.31 -3.90 -7.94
C THR A 46 -14.84 -3.01 -6.84
N ASP A 47 -14.52 -1.72 -6.85
CA ASP A 47 -15.34 -0.74 -6.14
C ASP A 47 -16.73 -0.64 -6.80
N PHE A 48 -17.76 -0.32 -6.03
CA PHE A 48 -19.19 -0.60 -6.33
C PHE A 48 -19.79 0.10 -7.58
N ASN A 49 -19.04 0.81 -8.42
CA ASN A 49 -19.55 1.47 -9.63
C ASN A 49 -18.82 1.05 -10.92
N ARG A 50 -19.50 0.28 -11.78
CA ARG A 50 -19.04 -0.14 -13.13
C ARG A 50 -19.68 0.71 -14.25
N PRO A 51 -19.01 0.88 -15.40
CA PRO A 51 -18.89 -0.21 -16.38
C PRO A 51 -17.46 -0.74 -16.65
N LEU A 52 -16.39 -0.06 -16.22
CA LEU A 52 -15.00 -0.40 -16.56
C LEU A 52 -14.05 -0.24 -15.34
N GLY A 53 -14.32 -0.94 -14.24
CA GLY A 53 -13.53 -0.81 -13.00
C GLY A 53 -12.04 -1.15 -13.18
N GLY A 54 -11.17 -0.52 -12.39
CA GLY A 54 -9.73 -0.76 -12.39
C GLY A 54 -8.92 -0.10 -13.50
N ASN A 55 -9.41 1.01 -14.07
CA ASN A 55 -8.63 1.77 -15.05
C ASN A 55 -7.75 2.86 -14.42
N LEU A 56 -7.67 2.89 -13.08
CA LEU A 56 -6.82 3.80 -12.31
C LEU A 56 -7.15 5.28 -12.57
N ASN A 57 -8.42 5.56 -12.90
CA ASN A 57 -8.90 6.90 -13.22
C ASN A 57 -9.67 7.48 -12.01
N PRO A 58 -9.15 8.53 -11.35
CA PRO A 58 -9.84 9.18 -10.24
C PRO A 58 -11.25 9.70 -10.58
N ALA A 59 -11.52 9.97 -11.87
CA ALA A 59 -12.86 10.40 -12.31
C ALA A 59 -13.90 9.27 -12.32
N GLU A 60 -13.45 8.02 -12.26
CA GLU A 60 -14.29 6.82 -12.24
C GLU A 60 -14.27 6.11 -10.88
N ALA A 61 -13.32 6.49 -10.02
CA ALA A 61 -13.17 6.02 -8.65
C ALA A 61 -14.32 6.46 -7.72
N ARG A 62 -14.52 5.69 -6.64
CA ARG A 62 -15.52 5.99 -5.61
C ARG A 62 -14.95 6.74 -4.42
N THR A 63 -15.79 7.58 -3.83
CA THR A 63 -15.44 8.22 -2.58
C THR A 63 -15.65 7.30 -1.40
N PHE A 64 -14.71 7.31 -0.46
CA PHE A 64 -14.85 6.65 0.84
C PHE A 64 -14.78 7.69 1.96
N SER A 65 -14.98 7.27 3.21
CA SER A 65 -15.24 8.20 4.33
C SER A 65 -13.99 8.68 5.04
N SER A 66 -13.01 7.81 5.29
CA SER A 66 -11.83 8.17 6.06
C SER A 66 -10.57 7.50 5.56
N PHE A 67 -9.46 8.20 5.74
CA PHE A 67 -8.11 7.72 5.47
C PHE A 67 -7.23 8.05 6.67
N GLU A 68 -6.70 7.04 7.34
CA GLU A 68 -5.77 7.21 8.45
C GLU A 68 -4.44 6.56 8.09
N VAL A 69 -3.34 7.21 8.46
CA VAL A 69 -1.98 6.68 8.37
C VAL A 69 -1.38 6.67 9.75
N GLU A 70 -0.98 5.51 10.22
CA GLU A 70 -0.22 5.31 11.45
C GLU A 70 1.22 4.93 11.10
N VAL A 71 2.18 5.46 11.85
CA VAL A 71 3.60 5.09 11.76
C VAL A 71 4.08 4.71 13.15
N GLY A 72 4.60 3.50 13.31
CA GLY A 72 5.13 3.03 14.59
C GLY A 72 4.10 3.09 15.74
N GLY A 73 2.82 2.88 15.42
CA GLY A 73 1.71 2.91 16.38
C GLY A 73 1.23 4.31 16.78
N SER A 74 1.64 5.36 16.07
CA SER A 74 1.12 6.73 16.25
C SER A 74 0.48 7.23 14.96
N THR A 75 -0.70 7.85 15.06
CA THR A 75 -1.37 8.50 13.92
C THR A 75 -0.50 9.61 13.36
N ALA A 76 -0.06 9.46 12.12
CA ALA A 76 0.73 10.42 11.38
C ALA A 76 -0.13 11.32 10.48
N ALA A 77 -1.24 10.81 9.96
CA ALA A 77 -2.22 11.58 9.19
C ALA A 77 -3.61 11.01 9.38
N MET A 78 -4.63 11.88 9.38
CA MET A 78 -6.03 11.50 9.40
C MET A 78 -6.80 12.47 8.52
N LEU A 79 -7.43 11.94 7.47
CA LEU A 79 -8.24 12.68 6.51
C LEU A 79 -9.67 12.15 6.55
N MET A 80 -10.64 13.04 6.36
CA MET A 80 -12.07 12.70 6.37
C MET A 80 -12.78 13.35 5.18
N ASN A 81 -13.71 12.60 4.61
CA ASN A 81 -14.52 13.07 3.51
C ASN A 81 -15.97 13.35 3.97
N PRO A 82 -16.47 14.60 3.83
CA PRO A 82 -15.76 15.84 3.47
C PRO A 82 -14.90 16.40 4.63
N PRO A 83 -13.89 17.27 4.36
CA PRO A 83 -13.66 18.01 3.12
C PRO A 83 -12.57 17.46 2.17
N ASP A 84 -11.85 16.39 2.54
CA ASP A 84 -10.58 16.03 1.89
C ASP A 84 -10.71 15.37 0.50
N ALA A 85 -11.94 15.08 0.05
CA ALA A 85 -12.25 14.43 -1.24
C ALA A 85 -11.33 13.23 -1.53
N LEU A 86 -11.68 12.11 -0.90
CA LEU A 86 -10.94 10.86 -0.91
C LEU A 86 -11.55 9.92 -1.94
N PHE A 87 -10.73 9.31 -2.81
CA PHE A 87 -11.17 8.42 -3.88
C PHE A 87 -10.38 7.11 -3.87
N GLY A 88 -11.06 6.00 -4.17
CA GLY A 88 -10.46 4.67 -4.30
C GLY A 88 -11.01 3.92 -5.52
N ASP A 89 -10.13 3.23 -6.24
CA ASP A 89 -10.43 2.31 -7.34
C ASP A 89 -9.85 0.94 -6.99
N LEU A 90 -10.66 -0.12 -7.11
CA LEU A 90 -10.24 -1.50 -6.85
C LEU A 90 -10.56 -2.35 -8.08
N LEU A 91 -9.62 -3.22 -8.45
CA LEU A 91 -9.88 -4.28 -9.41
C LEU A 91 -9.09 -5.53 -9.07
N ILE A 92 -9.83 -6.61 -8.82
CA ILE A 92 -9.31 -7.97 -8.68
C ILE A 92 -10.10 -8.86 -9.63
N GLY A 93 -9.45 -9.35 -10.69
CA GLY A 93 -10.08 -10.17 -11.70
C GLY A 93 -9.81 -11.67 -11.56
N ASN A 94 -10.37 -12.45 -12.49
CA ASN A 94 -10.19 -13.91 -12.58
C ASN A 94 -10.62 -14.70 -11.32
N LEU A 95 -11.64 -14.21 -10.61
CA LEU A 95 -12.20 -14.89 -9.43
C LEU A 95 -13.18 -16.02 -9.79
N GLY A 96 -13.46 -16.22 -11.09
CA GLY A 96 -14.44 -17.18 -11.58
C GLY A 96 -15.88 -16.66 -11.48
N SER A 97 -16.85 -17.46 -11.90
CA SER A 97 -18.25 -17.02 -11.97
C SER A 97 -19.00 -17.04 -10.64
N GLU A 98 -18.44 -17.71 -9.63
CA GLU A 98 -19.03 -17.81 -8.29
C GLU A 98 -17.92 -17.92 -7.23
N LEU A 99 -18.08 -17.22 -6.11
CA LEU A 99 -17.20 -17.35 -4.96
C LEU A 99 -17.65 -18.51 -4.07
N SER A 100 -16.69 -19.32 -3.62
CA SER A 100 -16.94 -20.41 -2.67
C SER A 100 -17.18 -19.86 -1.27
N THR A 101 -17.91 -20.61 -0.43
CA THR A 101 -18.25 -20.19 0.94
C THR A 101 -17.74 -21.19 1.98
N GLY A 102 -17.64 -20.73 3.23
CA GLY A 102 -17.44 -21.59 4.40
C GLY A 102 -16.01 -22.12 4.63
N ALA A 103 -15.06 -21.77 3.78
CA ALA A 103 -13.63 -22.09 3.96
C ALA A 103 -12.74 -20.97 3.43
N LEU A 104 -11.47 -20.96 3.86
CA LEU A 104 -10.43 -20.14 3.25
C LEU A 104 -10.19 -20.62 1.83
N VAL A 105 -10.35 -19.72 0.87
CA VAL A 105 -9.98 -19.92 -0.53
C VAL A 105 -8.69 -19.18 -0.77
N SER A 106 -7.68 -19.88 -1.26
CA SER A 106 -6.35 -19.33 -1.49
C SER A 106 -6.04 -19.11 -2.95
N ASN A 107 -5.23 -18.08 -3.22
CA ASN A 107 -4.73 -17.72 -4.56
C ASN A 107 -5.86 -17.58 -5.59
N ALA A 108 -6.96 -16.95 -5.19
CA ALA A 108 -8.05 -16.62 -6.09
C ALA A 108 -7.66 -15.37 -6.89
N GLY A 109 -7.67 -15.49 -8.21
CA GLY A 109 -7.30 -14.39 -9.11
C GLY A 109 -6.38 -14.81 -10.25
N GLY A 110 -5.84 -13.82 -10.95
CA GLY A 110 -5.01 -14.03 -12.15
C GLY A 110 -3.53 -14.08 -11.82
N THR A 111 -2.95 -15.27 -11.77
CA THR A 111 -1.48 -15.42 -11.69
C THR A 111 -0.82 -14.68 -12.87
N GLY A 112 0.03 -13.69 -12.58
CA GLY A 112 1.06 -13.24 -13.52
C GLY A 112 0.99 -11.80 -14.03
N ASN A 113 0.14 -10.91 -13.50
CA ASN A 113 0.27 -9.48 -13.82
C ASN A 113 -0.18 -8.53 -12.69
N PRO A 114 0.72 -8.17 -11.75
CA PRO A 114 0.40 -7.23 -10.66
C PRO A 114 0.10 -5.80 -11.13
N THR A 115 0.33 -5.44 -12.41
CA THR A 115 -0.02 -4.11 -12.92
C THR A 115 -1.39 -4.06 -13.62
N ALA A 116 -2.09 -5.19 -13.74
CA ALA A 116 -3.43 -5.26 -14.33
C ALA A 116 -4.56 -5.31 -13.27
N PHE A 117 -4.19 -5.52 -12.00
CA PHE A 117 -5.08 -5.74 -10.87
C PHE A 117 -4.47 -5.02 -9.67
N GLY A 118 -5.28 -4.35 -8.86
CA GLY A 118 -4.73 -3.51 -7.80
C GLY A 118 -5.74 -2.63 -7.08
N PHE A 119 -5.19 -1.83 -6.17
CA PHE A 119 -5.90 -0.80 -5.44
C PHE A 119 -5.18 0.54 -5.62
N ASP A 120 -5.95 1.55 -6.01
CA ASP A 120 -5.47 2.90 -6.18
C ASP A 120 -6.25 3.87 -5.29
N PHE A 121 -5.53 4.63 -4.49
CA PHE A 121 -6.03 5.73 -3.67
C PHE A 121 -5.58 7.07 -4.26
N PHE A 122 -6.48 8.05 -4.21
CA PHE A 122 -6.21 9.43 -4.61
C PHE A 122 -6.89 10.45 -3.67
N THR A 123 -6.24 11.58 -3.46
CA THR A 123 -6.85 12.77 -2.84
C THR A 123 -6.90 13.93 -3.82
N ALA A 124 -7.80 14.90 -3.57
CA ALA A 124 -7.82 16.16 -4.31
C ALA A 124 -6.52 16.99 -4.17
N THR A 125 -5.74 16.78 -3.10
CA THR A 125 -4.45 17.43 -2.88
C THR A 125 -3.28 16.76 -3.62
N GLY A 126 -3.55 15.69 -4.38
CA GLY A 126 -2.56 15.00 -5.20
C GLY A 126 -1.78 13.91 -4.46
N HIS A 127 -2.21 13.52 -3.25
CA HIS A 127 -1.70 12.31 -2.63
C HIS A 127 -2.25 11.10 -3.36
N LYS A 128 -1.40 10.07 -3.48
CA LYS A 128 -1.79 8.82 -4.11
C LYS A 128 -1.07 7.62 -3.51
N LEU A 129 -1.68 6.46 -3.64
CA LEU A 129 -1.06 5.17 -3.35
C LEU A 129 -1.58 4.17 -4.37
N GLN A 130 -0.69 3.53 -5.11
CA GLN A 130 -1.01 2.59 -6.16
C GLN A 130 -0.35 1.25 -5.82
N ILE A 131 -1.17 0.23 -5.63
CA ILE A 131 -0.75 -1.10 -5.20
C ILE A 131 -1.17 -2.11 -6.25
N GLY A 132 -0.20 -2.84 -6.79
CA GLY A 132 -0.44 -4.00 -7.62
C GLY A 132 -0.75 -5.24 -6.79
N ILE A 133 -1.83 -5.95 -7.11
CA ILE A 133 -2.29 -7.16 -6.40
C ILE A 133 -2.54 -8.24 -7.45
N ALA A 134 -1.82 -9.37 -7.39
CA ALA A 134 -1.99 -10.43 -8.40
C ALA A 134 -3.13 -11.41 -8.05
N ASP A 135 -3.22 -11.78 -6.79
CA ASP A 135 -4.18 -12.72 -6.25
C ASP A 135 -4.60 -12.35 -4.82
N ILE A 136 -5.72 -12.92 -4.38
CA ILE A 136 -6.21 -12.76 -3.02
C ILE A 136 -6.43 -14.13 -2.39
N ASN A 137 -6.35 -14.14 -1.07
CA ASN A 137 -6.96 -15.16 -0.25
C ASN A 137 -8.24 -14.57 0.34
N TYR A 138 -9.35 -15.32 0.33
CA TYR A 138 -10.60 -14.82 0.87
C TYR A 138 -11.37 -15.84 1.69
N VAL A 139 -12.23 -15.33 2.56
CA VAL A 139 -13.21 -16.09 3.31
C VAL A 139 -14.57 -15.40 3.15
N LEU A 140 -15.54 -16.14 2.61
CA LEU A 140 -16.93 -15.72 2.55
C LEU A 140 -17.76 -16.65 3.43
N VAL A 141 -18.33 -16.11 4.51
CA VAL A 141 -19.22 -16.85 5.40
C VAL A 141 -20.62 -16.33 5.19
N THR A 142 -21.51 -17.22 4.72
CA THR A 142 -22.94 -16.95 4.70
C THR A 142 -23.60 -17.60 5.91
N THR A 143 -24.56 -16.91 6.51
CA THR A 143 -25.36 -17.48 7.61
C THR A 143 -26.81 -17.61 7.19
N PRO A 144 -27.64 -18.41 7.91
CA PRO A 144 -29.08 -18.47 7.67
C PRO A 144 -29.80 -17.13 7.89
N ILE A 145 -29.13 -16.15 8.51
CA ILE A 145 -29.66 -14.81 8.73
C ILE A 145 -29.13 -13.92 7.61
N ALA A 146 -30.02 -13.51 6.70
CA ALA A 146 -29.64 -12.81 5.46
C ALA A 146 -28.80 -11.53 5.66
N SER A 147 -28.85 -10.92 6.84
CA SER A 147 -28.10 -9.71 7.20
C SER A 147 -26.78 -9.98 7.96
N LEU A 148 -26.39 -11.24 8.13
CA LEU A 148 -25.18 -11.64 8.85
C LEU A 148 -24.28 -12.48 7.94
N ASN A 149 -23.79 -11.89 6.86
CA ASN A 149 -22.77 -12.49 6.04
C ASN A 149 -21.46 -11.70 6.19
N PHE A 150 -20.34 -12.40 6.12
CA PHE A 150 -19.02 -11.84 6.32
C PHE A 150 -18.17 -12.10 5.09
N PHE A 151 -17.43 -11.08 4.66
CA PHE A 151 -16.45 -11.23 3.58
C PHE A 151 -15.15 -10.57 4.00
N ASN A 152 -14.10 -11.37 4.02
CA ASN A 152 -12.75 -10.91 4.29
C ASN A 152 -11.85 -11.37 3.15
N TRP A 153 -10.94 -10.52 2.72
CA TRP A 153 -9.85 -10.93 1.85
C TRP A 153 -8.55 -10.29 2.28
N PHE A 154 -7.45 -10.93 1.91
CA PHE A 154 -6.10 -10.45 2.14
C PHE A 154 -5.20 -10.83 0.96
N ALA A 155 -4.21 -10.00 0.72
CA ALA A 155 -3.29 -10.12 -0.39
C ALA A 155 -1.92 -9.57 -0.02
N GLU A 156 -0.90 -10.13 -0.67
CA GLU A 156 0.39 -9.46 -0.80
C GLU A 156 0.28 -8.50 -1.99
N GLY A 157 0.75 -7.27 -1.79
CA GLY A 157 0.72 -6.21 -2.78
C GLY A 157 2.11 -5.63 -3.00
N LYS A 158 2.30 -5.03 -4.16
CA LYS A 158 3.51 -4.26 -4.50
C LYS A 158 3.17 -2.80 -4.75
N VAL A 159 3.90 -1.90 -4.11
CA VAL A 159 3.75 -0.47 -4.33
C VAL A 159 4.30 -0.10 -5.70
N VAL A 160 3.41 0.34 -6.60
CA VAL A 160 3.75 0.74 -7.98
C VAL A 160 3.99 2.26 -8.06
N GLY A 161 3.35 3.02 -7.19
CA GLY A 161 3.53 4.46 -7.10
C GLY A 161 2.90 5.02 -5.84
N GLN A 162 3.52 6.02 -5.23
CA GLN A 162 3.03 6.62 -3.99
C GLN A 162 3.42 8.08 -3.84
N SER A 163 2.64 8.78 -3.03
CA SER A 163 2.87 10.14 -2.54
C SER A 163 1.94 10.32 -1.34
N LEU A 164 2.27 9.72 -0.19
CA LEU A 164 1.41 9.83 0.99
C LEU A 164 1.58 11.18 1.68
N PRO A 165 0.63 11.59 2.54
CA PRO A 165 0.78 12.77 3.38
C PRO A 165 2.08 12.74 4.19
N ASN A 166 2.62 13.92 4.47
CA ASN A 166 3.83 14.11 5.31
C ASN A 166 5.11 13.45 4.78
N GLY A 167 5.17 13.09 3.50
CA GLY A 167 6.35 12.47 2.89
C GLY A 167 6.62 11.05 3.38
N ILE A 168 5.58 10.38 3.88
CA ILE A 168 5.62 8.98 4.29
C ILE A 168 5.63 8.12 3.02
N GLU A 169 6.44 7.07 3.02
CA GLU A 169 6.53 6.14 1.89
C GLU A 169 6.66 4.71 2.42
N TYR A 170 5.89 3.80 1.84
CA TYR A 170 6.06 2.36 2.00
C TYR A 170 7.32 1.86 1.28
N ALA A 171 7.91 0.79 1.81
CA ALA A 171 8.78 -0.09 1.04
C ALA A 171 8.00 -0.77 -0.11
N GLU A 172 8.69 -1.57 -0.92
CA GLU A 172 8.07 -2.18 -2.12
C GLU A 172 6.90 -3.09 -1.77
N ASP A 173 7.06 -3.96 -0.77
CA ASP A 173 6.07 -4.99 -0.44
C ASP A 173 5.13 -4.53 0.69
N VAL A 174 3.83 -4.79 0.51
CA VAL A 174 2.77 -4.46 1.47
C VAL A 174 1.80 -5.62 1.63
N LEU A 175 1.13 -5.69 2.78
CA LEU A 175 -0.01 -6.56 3.02
C LEU A 175 -1.29 -5.73 2.93
N VAL A 176 -2.22 -6.16 2.11
CA VAL A 176 -3.54 -5.53 1.96
C VAL A 176 -4.58 -6.47 2.54
N SER A 177 -5.51 -5.94 3.32
CA SER A 177 -6.64 -6.70 3.85
C SER A 177 -7.91 -5.87 3.79
N PHE A 178 -9.03 -6.55 3.61
CA PHE A 178 -10.36 -5.97 3.65
C PHE A 178 -11.27 -6.82 4.52
N THR A 179 -12.11 -6.17 5.31
CA THR A 179 -13.07 -6.81 6.23
C THR A 179 -14.43 -6.14 6.13
N ALA A 180 -15.47 -6.95 5.95
CA ALA A 180 -16.88 -6.50 5.98
C ALA A 180 -17.79 -7.49 6.71
N THR A 181 -18.71 -6.96 7.53
CA THR A 181 -19.61 -7.74 8.41
C THR A 181 -21.09 -7.66 8.00
N GLU A 182 -21.42 -6.86 6.97
CA GLU A 182 -22.78 -6.66 6.46
C GLU A 182 -22.79 -6.85 4.94
N VAL A 183 -22.57 -8.09 4.52
CA VAL A 183 -22.45 -8.42 3.10
C VAL A 183 -23.79 -8.86 2.52
N MET A 184 -24.24 -8.19 1.46
CA MET A 184 -25.36 -8.65 0.65
C MET A 184 -24.84 -9.61 -0.41
N VAL A 185 -25.48 -10.77 -0.54
CA VAL A 185 -25.07 -11.80 -1.49
C VAL A 185 -26.23 -12.26 -2.35
N ILE A 186 -25.92 -12.68 -3.57
CA ILE A 186 -26.84 -13.38 -4.45
C ILE A 186 -26.27 -14.78 -4.70
N ASN A 187 -27.06 -15.80 -4.40
CA ASN A 187 -26.67 -17.19 -4.59
C ASN A 187 -26.59 -17.56 -6.08
N GLY A 188 -25.54 -18.27 -6.43
CA GLY A 188 -25.37 -19.01 -7.68
C GLY A 188 -25.78 -20.48 -7.51
N GLN A 189 -25.30 -21.32 -8.41
CA GLN A 189 -25.57 -22.76 -8.39
C GLN A 189 -24.73 -23.48 -7.32
N ASN A 190 -23.47 -23.09 -7.14
CA ASN A 190 -22.49 -23.75 -6.28
C ASN A 190 -21.86 -22.79 -5.24
N GLY A 191 -22.13 -21.49 -5.32
CA GLY A 191 -21.55 -20.47 -4.44
C GLY A 191 -22.29 -19.13 -4.53
N ILE A 192 -21.55 -18.03 -4.38
CA ILE A 192 -22.08 -16.67 -4.46
C ILE A 192 -21.76 -16.06 -5.83
N ARG A 193 -22.78 -15.75 -6.62
CA ARG A 193 -22.62 -15.17 -7.97
C ARG A 193 -22.44 -13.66 -7.96
N SER A 194 -22.83 -12.99 -6.87
CA SER A 194 -22.65 -11.55 -6.71
C SER A 194 -22.63 -11.20 -5.24
N LEU A 195 -21.77 -10.28 -4.86
CA LEU A 195 -21.76 -9.70 -3.51
C LEU A 195 -21.62 -8.20 -3.58
N VAL A 196 -22.14 -7.53 -2.56
CA VAL A 196 -21.90 -6.12 -2.28
C VAL A 196 -21.58 -6.01 -0.81
N ALA A 197 -20.47 -5.34 -0.50
CA ALA A 197 -19.98 -5.21 0.86
C ALA A 197 -19.47 -3.79 1.08
N SER A 198 -19.76 -3.25 2.26
CA SER A 198 -19.09 -2.06 2.77
C SER A 198 -18.23 -2.46 3.96
N GLY A 199 -17.00 -1.96 4.02
CA GLY A 199 -16.04 -2.42 5.01
C GLY A 199 -14.88 -1.47 5.25
N ALA A 200 -13.85 -2.00 5.88
CA ALA A 200 -12.59 -1.33 6.08
C ALA A 200 -11.49 -2.06 5.31
N MET A 201 -10.61 -1.29 4.67
CA MET A 201 -9.38 -1.79 4.09
C MET A 201 -8.19 -1.33 4.93
N THR A 202 -7.25 -2.23 5.17
CA THR A 202 -5.99 -1.93 5.85
C THR A 202 -4.84 -2.33 4.95
N ILE A 203 -3.89 -1.42 4.77
CA ILE A 203 -2.64 -1.65 4.05
C ILE A 203 -1.52 -1.49 5.09
N THR A 204 -0.66 -2.50 5.19
CA THR A 204 0.45 -2.53 6.14
C THR A 204 1.74 -2.82 5.42
N GLY A 205 2.81 -2.11 5.76
CA GLY A 205 4.13 -2.37 5.20
C GLY A 205 5.22 -1.65 5.98
N GLU A 206 6.46 -1.94 5.63
CA GLU A 206 7.61 -1.24 6.22
C GLU A 206 7.70 0.19 5.65
N MET A 207 8.13 1.15 6.46
CA MET A 207 8.50 2.47 5.97
C MET A 207 9.77 2.39 5.14
N ALA A 208 9.73 2.96 3.93
CA ALA A 208 10.91 3.19 3.13
C ALA A 208 11.78 4.24 3.85
N ILE A 209 12.83 3.77 4.52
CA ILE A 209 13.86 4.66 5.06
C ILE A 209 14.76 5.03 3.88
N PRO A 210 14.91 6.33 3.56
CA PRO A 210 15.87 6.74 2.55
C PRO A 210 17.24 6.22 2.94
N GLU A 211 17.87 5.40 2.09
CA GLU A 211 19.18 4.87 2.45
C GLU A 211 20.17 6.03 2.71
N PRO A 212 20.88 6.04 3.85
CA PRO A 212 21.86 7.08 4.17
C PRO A 212 23.03 7.16 3.17
N THR A 213 23.18 6.14 2.32
CA THR A 213 24.28 5.94 1.37
C THR A 213 24.40 7.09 0.38
N SER A 214 23.30 7.68 -0.07
CA SER A 214 23.33 8.75 -1.09
C SER A 214 23.81 10.10 -0.55
N LEU A 215 23.38 10.48 0.66
CA LEU A 215 23.78 11.75 1.29
C LEU A 215 25.19 11.69 1.86
N ALA A 216 25.59 10.55 2.45
CA ALA A 216 26.94 10.36 2.96
C ALA A 216 27.98 10.32 1.82
N LEU A 217 27.66 9.71 0.67
CA LEU A 217 28.57 9.66 -0.49
C LEU A 217 28.73 11.04 -1.16
N VAL A 218 27.65 11.81 -1.28
CA VAL A 218 27.72 13.20 -1.78
C VAL A 218 28.48 14.11 -0.82
N ALA A 219 28.24 13.99 0.49
CA ALA A 219 28.97 14.77 1.49
C ALA A 219 30.47 14.44 1.53
N SER A 220 30.83 13.16 1.40
CA SER A 220 32.23 12.70 1.39
C SER A 220 32.96 13.07 0.09
N THR A 221 32.29 13.02 -1.08
CA THR A 221 32.87 13.48 -2.35
C THR A 221 33.08 15.00 -2.38
N LEU A 222 32.16 15.78 -1.80
CA LEU A 222 32.33 17.23 -1.64
C LEU A 222 33.51 17.60 -0.72
N LEU A 223 33.69 16.89 0.40
CA LEU A 223 34.83 17.09 1.32
C LEU A 223 36.17 16.68 0.69
N ALA A 224 36.21 15.62 -0.12
CA ALA A 224 37.39 15.20 -0.89
C ALA A 224 37.77 16.21 -2.01
N GLY A 225 36.78 16.87 -2.63
CA GLY A 225 37.00 17.88 -3.66
C GLY A 225 37.55 19.22 -3.15
N VAL A 226 37.15 19.63 -1.93
CA VAL A 226 37.63 20.89 -1.32
C VAL A 226 39.06 20.76 -0.79
N THR A 227 39.46 19.57 -0.34
CA THR A 227 40.83 19.32 0.17
C THR A 227 41.86 19.19 -0.95
N THR A 228 41.48 18.76 -2.16
CA THR A 228 42.37 18.70 -3.34
C THR A 228 42.59 20.07 -4.00
N ARG A 229 41.62 21.00 -3.94
CA ARG A 229 41.78 22.37 -4.47
C ARG A 229 42.67 23.30 -3.64
N ARG A 230 42.99 22.95 -2.39
CA ARG A 230 43.83 23.78 -1.51
C ARG A 230 45.34 23.45 -1.58
N ARG A 231 45.74 22.56 -2.49
CA ARG A 231 47.14 22.12 -2.70
C ARG A 231 47.72 22.46 -4.09
N VAL A 232 47.10 23.35 -4.86
CA VAL A 232 47.70 23.94 -6.08
C VAL A 232 48.05 25.40 -5.80
#